data_AF-F0I8Y0-F1
#
_entry.id   AF-F0I8Y0-F1
#
_cell.length_a   1.000
_cell.length_b   1.000
_cell.length_c   1.000
_cell.angle_alpha   90.00
_cell.angle_beta   90.00
_cell.angle_gamma   90.00
#
_symmetry.space_group_name_H-M   'P 1'
#
loop_
_entity.id
_entity.type
_entity.pdbx_description
1 polymer ?
#
loop_
_entity_poly.entity_id
_entity_poly.type
_entity_poly.pdbx_seq_one_letter_code
_entity_poly.pdbx_strand_id
1 'polypeptide(L)'
;METKEIAKTIQRLLSITETGLAFSRDEFDRERYLELRQLLGHLLADWSDLDEKELAELLRPTDFYATPLIDVRAVLVRDGKVCLVKGKNEKTWALPGGFCEVGLSPKENIVKEVQEETGFNVSVSRLLAIFDTNKFQFQSKQYAKLVFECQIEDGDFQPNTEIEELAFFDIQSLPELSSKRTTKEQLEILWEIYQGDRGQYLD
;
A
#
# COMPACT_ATOMS: atom_id res chain seq x y z
N MET A 1 -25.02 2.94 9.18
CA MET A 1 -23.92 2.36 8.37
C MET A 1 -24.44 1.05 7.82
N GLU A 2 -24.29 0.77 6.53
CA GLU A 2 -24.79 -0.47 5.91
C GLU A 2 -24.01 -1.68 6.50
N THR A 3 -24.66 -2.82 6.76
CA THR A 3 -24.07 -4.02 7.43
C THR A 3 -22.73 -4.44 6.81
N LYS A 4 -22.60 -4.28 5.48
CA LYS A 4 -21.37 -4.57 4.73
C LYS A 4 -20.20 -3.65 5.08
N GLU A 5 -20.45 -2.37 5.33
CA GLU A 5 -19.40 -1.41 5.70
C GLU A 5 -18.90 -1.65 7.13
N ILE A 6 -19.78 -2.14 8.01
CA ILE A 6 -19.41 -2.55 9.38
C ILE A 6 -18.50 -3.77 9.33
N ALA A 7 -18.86 -4.79 8.54
CA ALA A 7 -18.04 -5.98 8.36
C ALA A 7 -16.64 -5.64 7.81
N LYS A 8 -16.55 -4.78 6.79
CA LYS A 8 -15.24 -4.30 6.27
C LYS A 8 -14.42 -3.57 7.33
N THR A 9 -15.07 -2.74 8.14
CA THR A 9 -14.41 -2.03 9.24
C THR A 9 -13.84 -3.02 10.26
N ILE A 10 -14.61 -4.04 10.65
CA ILE A 10 -14.14 -5.04 11.60
C ILE A 10 -13.00 -5.88 11.00
N GLN A 11 -13.09 -6.26 9.72
CA GLN A 11 -11.99 -6.94 9.01
C GLN A 11 -10.70 -6.11 9.02
N ARG A 12 -10.80 -4.79 8.78
CA ARG A 12 -9.66 -3.87 8.85
C ARG A 12 -9.04 -3.88 10.25
N LEU A 13 -9.87 -3.72 11.28
CA LEU A 13 -9.42 -3.71 12.67
C LEU A 13 -8.77 -5.05 13.06
N LEU A 14 -9.32 -6.18 12.61
CA LEU A 14 -8.72 -7.50 12.83
C LEU A 14 -7.35 -7.60 12.15
N SER A 15 -7.20 -7.12 10.91
CA SER A 15 -5.89 -7.15 10.24
C SER A 15 -4.84 -6.30 10.96
N ILE A 16 -5.21 -5.11 11.45
CA ILE A 16 -4.30 -4.25 12.23
C ILE A 16 -3.92 -4.97 13.53
N THR A 17 -4.89 -5.61 14.18
CA THR A 17 -4.68 -6.36 15.42
C THR A 17 -3.73 -7.55 15.22
N GLU A 18 -3.94 -8.35 14.17
CA GLU A 18 -3.06 -9.48 13.81
C GLU A 18 -1.66 -9.00 13.41
N THR A 19 -1.54 -7.86 12.74
CA THR A 19 -0.24 -7.22 12.45
C THR A 19 0.47 -6.84 13.74
N GLY A 20 -0.24 -6.23 14.69
CA GLY A 20 0.27 -5.92 16.03
C GLY A 20 0.75 -7.17 16.77
N LEU A 21 -0.03 -8.26 16.72
CA LEU A 21 0.36 -9.57 17.29
C LEU A 21 1.59 -10.18 16.63
N ALA A 22 1.76 -10.01 15.32
CA ALA A 22 2.88 -10.58 14.59
C ALA A 22 4.20 -9.84 14.87
N PHE A 23 4.16 -8.51 15.02
CA PHE A 23 5.37 -7.68 15.11
C PHE A 23 5.69 -7.15 16.51
N SER A 24 4.71 -7.07 17.41
CA SER A 24 4.96 -6.56 18.77
C SER A 24 5.83 -7.53 19.58
N ARG A 25 6.86 -6.95 20.22
CA ARG A 25 7.79 -7.64 21.13
C ARG A 25 7.50 -7.36 22.60
N ASP A 26 6.61 -6.42 22.90
CA ASP A 26 6.20 -6.08 24.26
C ASP A 26 5.03 -6.97 24.69
N GLU A 27 5.14 -7.62 25.86
CA GLU A 27 4.13 -8.58 26.33
C GLU A 27 2.78 -7.91 26.63
N PHE A 28 2.79 -6.67 27.15
CA PHE A 28 1.56 -5.94 27.45
C PHE A 28 0.82 -5.51 26.17
N ASP A 29 1.54 -5.07 25.14
CA ASP A 29 0.94 -4.80 23.84
C ASP A 29 0.36 -6.05 23.19
N ARG A 30 1.03 -7.20 23.33
CA ARG A 30 0.52 -8.47 22.83
C ARG A 30 -0.78 -8.86 23.52
N GLU A 31 -0.87 -8.72 24.84
CA GLU A 31 -2.12 -8.94 25.59
C GLU A 31 -3.24 -8.01 25.11
N ARG A 32 -2.94 -6.72 24.90
CA ARG A 32 -3.89 -5.75 24.33
C ARG A 32 -4.40 -6.17 22.95
N TYR A 33 -3.52 -6.63 22.06
CA TYR A 33 -3.95 -7.10 20.74
C TYR A 33 -4.75 -8.40 20.81
N LEU A 34 -4.45 -9.32 21.74
CA LEU A 34 -5.29 -10.51 21.96
C LEU A 34 -6.71 -10.12 22.42
N GLU A 35 -6.82 -9.15 23.32
CA GLU A 35 -8.11 -8.61 23.77
C GLU A 35 -8.89 -7.94 22.62
N LEU A 36 -8.22 -7.09 21.83
CA LEU A 36 -8.82 -6.46 20.64
C LEU A 36 -9.37 -7.51 19.67
N ARG A 37 -8.61 -8.57 19.40
CA ARG A 37 -9.02 -9.67 18.51
C ARG A 37 -10.30 -10.33 19.04
N GLN A 38 -10.39 -10.58 20.34
CA GLN A 38 -11.57 -11.18 20.95
C GLN A 38 -12.80 -10.25 20.86
N LEU A 39 -12.63 -8.97 21.19
CA LEU A 39 -13.71 -7.97 21.11
C LEU A 39 -14.24 -7.80 19.68
N LEU A 40 -13.35 -7.76 18.69
CA LEU A 40 -13.73 -7.68 17.27
C LEU A 40 -14.46 -8.94 16.80
N GLY A 41 -14.07 -10.11 17.29
CA GLY A 41 -14.79 -11.36 17.06
C GLY A 41 -16.22 -11.32 17.60
N HIS A 42 -16.42 -10.79 18.81
CA HIS A 42 -17.77 -10.61 19.38
C HIS A 42 -18.61 -9.59 18.60
N LEU A 43 -18.02 -8.46 18.21
CA LEU A 43 -18.73 -7.44 17.41
C LEU A 43 -19.20 -7.99 16.06
N LEU A 44 -18.40 -8.82 15.41
CA LEU A 44 -18.78 -9.49 14.17
C LEU A 44 -19.96 -10.46 14.34
N ALA A 45 -20.01 -11.15 15.48
CA ALA A 45 -21.11 -12.06 15.83
C ALA A 45 -22.41 -11.34 16.15
N ASP A 46 -22.34 -10.19 16.83
CA ASP A 46 -23.53 -9.46 17.30
C ASP A 46 -24.17 -8.56 16.23
N TRP A 47 -23.41 -8.10 15.23
CA TRP A 47 -23.84 -7.06 14.27
C TRP A 47 -24.18 -7.54 12.86
N SER A 48 -24.07 -8.83 12.61
CA SER A 48 -24.34 -9.36 11.28
C SER A 48 -25.67 -10.12 11.26
N ASP A 49 -26.52 -9.85 10.25
CA ASP A 49 -27.58 -10.77 9.83
C ASP A 49 -26.99 -12.02 9.12
N LEU A 50 -25.67 -12.19 9.18
CA LEU A 50 -24.97 -13.33 8.64
C LEU A 50 -25.28 -14.54 9.50
N ASP A 51 -25.55 -15.67 8.87
CA ASP A 51 -25.73 -16.89 9.63
C ASP A 51 -24.39 -17.35 10.24
N GLU A 52 -24.48 -18.24 11.23
CA GLU A 52 -23.33 -18.76 11.97
C GLU A 52 -22.24 -19.36 11.05
N LYS A 53 -22.63 -19.84 9.86
CA LYS A 53 -21.72 -20.44 8.88
C LYS A 53 -21.01 -19.38 8.05
N GLU A 54 -21.70 -18.33 7.62
CA GLU A 54 -21.10 -17.19 6.93
C GLU A 54 -20.12 -16.43 7.83
N LEU A 55 -20.48 -16.26 9.11
CA LEU A 55 -19.62 -15.67 10.12
C LEU A 55 -18.39 -16.55 10.38
N ALA A 56 -18.57 -17.87 10.52
CA ALA A 56 -17.46 -18.81 10.71
C ALA A 56 -16.51 -18.83 9.51
N GLU A 57 -17.01 -18.70 8.28
CA GLU A 57 -16.18 -18.59 7.07
C GLU A 57 -15.45 -17.24 6.98
N LEU A 58 -16.10 -16.14 7.39
CA LEU A 58 -15.48 -14.81 7.42
C LEU A 58 -14.35 -14.70 8.45
N LEU A 59 -14.52 -15.35 9.59
CA LEU A 59 -13.56 -15.43 10.69
C LEU A 59 -12.59 -16.61 10.55
N ARG A 60 -12.81 -17.48 9.56
CA ARG A 60 -11.98 -18.66 9.36
C ARG A 60 -10.56 -18.15 9.10
N PRO A 61 -9.57 -18.61 9.88
CA PRO A 61 -8.19 -18.47 9.48
C PRO A 61 -8.10 -19.11 8.10
N THR A 62 -7.85 -18.31 7.06
CA THR A 62 -7.59 -18.87 5.74
C THR A 62 -6.39 -19.78 5.90
N ASP A 63 -6.57 -21.09 5.77
CA ASP A 63 -5.46 -22.04 5.71
C ASP A 63 -4.50 -21.49 4.63
N PHE A 64 -3.39 -20.89 5.08
CA PHE A 64 -2.62 -19.93 4.30
C PHE A 64 -1.97 -20.63 3.11
N TYR A 65 -2.55 -20.52 1.91
CA TYR A 65 -1.73 -20.55 0.72
C TYR A 65 -0.98 -19.23 0.67
N ALA A 66 0.34 -19.29 0.84
CA ALA A 66 1.18 -18.13 0.66
C ALA A 66 1.01 -17.62 -0.78
N THR A 67 0.47 -16.42 -0.94
CA THR A 67 0.45 -15.70 -2.21
C THR A 67 1.60 -14.70 -2.26
N PRO A 68 1.94 -14.17 -3.45
CA PRO A 68 2.66 -12.90 -3.51
C PRO A 68 1.96 -11.85 -2.65
N LEU A 69 2.75 -11.00 -1.99
CA LEU A 69 2.25 -9.83 -1.27
C LEU A 69 1.82 -8.76 -2.27
N ILE A 70 0.99 -7.80 -1.86
CA ILE A 70 0.59 -6.69 -2.72
C ILE A 70 1.30 -5.41 -2.24
N ASP A 71 2.00 -4.76 -3.17
CA ASP A 71 2.63 -3.44 -2.99
C ASP A 71 1.93 -2.46 -3.93
N VAL A 72 1.63 -1.26 -3.45
CA VAL A 72 1.06 -0.18 -4.26
C VAL A 72 2.05 0.97 -4.38
N ARG A 73 2.13 1.58 -5.57
CA ARG A 73 3.00 2.74 -5.83
C ARG A 73 2.27 3.82 -6.61
N ALA A 74 2.63 5.07 -6.36
CA ALA A 74 2.03 6.23 -7.04
C ALA A 74 3.05 6.86 -7.99
N VAL A 75 2.64 7.06 -9.24
CA VAL A 75 3.28 7.98 -10.18
C VAL A 75 2.53 9.30 -10.07
N LEU A 76 3.21 10.29 -9.51
CA LEU A 76 2.77 11.69 -9.46
C LEU A 76 3.69 12.49 -10.37
N VAL A 77 3.13 13.28 -11.29
CA VAL A 77 3.91 14.09 -12.23
C VAL A 77 3.59 15.56 -12.03
N ARG A 78 4.64 16.38 -11.93
CA ARG A 78 4.57 17.85 -11.90
C ARG A 78 5.66 18.41 -12.78
N ASP A 79 5.30 19.35 -13.67
CA ASP A 79 6.24 20.00 -14.59
C ASP A 79 7.12 19.00 -15.39
N GLY A 80 6.53 17.89 -15.81
CA GLY A 80 7.24 16.84 -16.57
C GLY A 80 8.24 16.03 -15.76
N LYS A 81 8.18 16.07 -14.42
CA LYS A 81 9.06 15.33 -13.51
C LYS A 81 8.25 14.40 -12.61
N VAL A 82 8.83 13.24 -12.27
CA VAL A 82 8.21 12.24 -11.40
C VAL A 82 8.54 12.51 -9.93
N CYS A 83 7.54 12.42 -9.07
CA CYS A 83 7.72 12.50 -7.63
C CYS A 83 8.42 11.25 -7.09
N LEU A 84 9.46 11.45 -6.29
CA LEU A 84 10.07 10.41 -5.48
C LEU A 84 10.17 10.88 -4.03
N VAL A 85 10.13 9.92 -3.10
CA VAL A 85 10.30 10.14 -1.67
C VAL A 85 11.54 9.41 -1.17
N LYS A 86 12.15 9.95 -0.11
CA LYS A 86 13.30 9.39 0.58
C LYS A 86 12.93 9.15 2.03
N GLY A 87 13.01 7.89 2.45
CA GLY A 87 12.71 7.48 3.81
C GLY A 87 13.73 8.04 4.81
N LYS A 88 13.30 8.18 6.07
CA LYS A 88 14.14 8.67 7.16
C LYS A 88 15.36 7.78 7.39
N ASN A 89 16.55 8.39 7.39
CA ASN A 89 17.84 7.68 7.47
C ASN A 89 18.16 6.79 6.26
N GLU A 90 17.40 6.88 5.17
CA GLU A 90 17.75 6.24 3.91
C GLU A 90 18.61 7.18 3.04
N LYS A 91 19.32 6.62 2.08
CA LYS A 91 20.10 7.39 1.09
C LYS A 91 19.50 7.33 -0.31
N THR A 92 18.44 6.56 -0.46
CA THR A 92 17.87 6.15 -1.74
C THR A 92 16.42 6.57 -1.85
N TRP A 93 15.95 6.77 -3.07
CA TRP A 93 14.62 7.28 -3.37
C TRP A 93 13.72 6.21 -4.00
N ALA A 94 12.41 6.32 -3.80
CA ALA A 94 11.41 5.43 -4.40
C ALA A 94 10.15 6.19 -4.78
N LEU A 95 9.30 5.56 -5.60
CA LEU A 95 7.92 6.03 -5.76
C LEU A 95 7.20 5.96 -4.40
N PRO A 96 6.38 6.96 -4.05
CA PRO A 96 5.53 6.89 -2.86
C PRO A 96 4.66 5.64 -2.87
N GLY A 97 4.44 5.03 -1.70
CA GLY A 97 3.61 3.85 -1.54
C GLY A 97 4.22 2.77 -0.64
N GLY A 98 3.43 1.73 -0.43
CA GLY A 98 3.79 0.67 0.50
C GLY A 98 2.91 -0.56 0.34
N PHE A 99 2.67 -1.22 1.46
CA PHE A 99 1.92 -2.48 1.49
C PHE A 99 0.43 -2.20 1.28
N CYS A 100 -0.25 -3.06 0.52
CA CYS A 100 -1.70 -3.03 0.45
C CYS A 100 -2.27 -3.61 1.75
N GLU A 101 -2.74 -2.76 2.64
CA GLU A 101 -3.34 -3.17 3.90
C GLU A 101 -4.76 -3.73 3.67
N VAL A 102 -5.09 -4.83 4.37
CA VAL A 102 -6.39 -5.54 4.29
C VAL A 102 -7.53 -4.62 4.69
N GLY A 103 -8.68 -4.71 4.02
CA GLY A 103 -9.86 -3.89 4.33
C GLY A 103 -9.92 -2.57 3.56
N LEU A 104 -8.88 -2.24 2.80
CA LEU A 104 -8.87 -1.16 1.82
C LEU A 104 -8.67 -1.76 0.41
N SER A 105 -9.34 -1.20 -0.59
CA SER A 105 -9.07 -1.50 -2.00
C SER A 105 -7.66 -1.02 -2.40
N PRO A 106 -7.10 -1.50 -3.52
CA PRO A 106 -5.80 -1.02 -3.99
C PRO A 106 -5.75 0.50 -4.23
N LYS A 107 -6.87 1.09 -4.70
CA LYS A 107 -6.99 2.54 -4.90
C LYS A 107 -7.00 3.28 -3.56
N GLU A 108 -7.75 2.80 -2.58
CA GLU A 108 -7.79 3.42 -1.25
C GLU A 108 -6.44 3.30 -0.54
N ASN A 109 -5.74 2.18 -0.69
CA ASN A 109 -4.39 2.03 -0.15
C ASN A 109 -3.42 3.04 -0.74
N ILE A 110 -3.40 3.24 -2.08
CA ILE A 110 -2.44 4.19 -2.64
C ILE A 110 -2.78 5.64 -2.31
N VAL A 111 -4.06 6.00 -2.17
CA VAL A 111 -4.47 7.33 -1.70
C VAL A 111 -4.01 7.54 -0.26
N LYS A 112 -4.21 6.54 0.63
CA LYS A 112 -3.75 6.59 2.02
C LYS A 112 -2.24 6.76 2.11
N GLU A 113 -1.48 5.91 1.43
CA GLU A 113 -0.01 5.93 1.44
C GLU A 113 0.53 7.29 0.95
N VAL A 114 0.00 7.82 -0.16
CA VAL A 114 0.40 9.14 -0.67
C VAL A 114 0.10 10.23 0.36
N GLN A 115 -1.08 10.21 0.99
CA GLN A 115 -1.45 11.20 1.99
C GLN A 115 -0.53 11.15 3.22
N GLU A 116 -0.18 9.96 3.70
CA GLU A 116 0.69 9.76 4.88
C GLU A 116 2.15 10.13 4.60
N GLU A 117 2.69 9.70 3.45
CA GLU A 117 4.09 9.94 3.10
C GLU A 117 4.34 11.37 2.63
N THR A 118 3.40 11.96 1.88
CA THR A 118 3.65 13.20 1.13
C THR A 118 2.82 14.39 1.61
N GLY A 119 1.75 14.17 2.38
CA GLY A 119 0.79 15.20 2.74
C GLY A 119 -0.16 15.61 1.61
N PHE A 120 -0.04 15.06 0.41
CA PHE A 120 -0.89 15.38 -0.75
C PHE A 120 -2.21 14.63 -0.72
N ASN A 121 -3.31 15.35 -0.97
CA ASN A 121 -4.58 14.73 -1.36
C ASN A 121 -4.53 14.44 -2.87
N VAL A 122 -4.87 13.21 -3.24
CA VAL A 122 -4.78 12.75 -4.64
C VAL A 122 -6.00 11.98 -5.09
N SER A 123 -6.30 12.08 -6.39
CA SER A 123 -7.23 11.18 -7.08
C SER A 123 -6.49 10.18 -7.97
N VAL A 124 -6.96 8.93 -7.98
CA VAL A 124 -6.38 7.86 -8.80
C VAL A 124 -6.96 7.89 -10.20
N SER A 125 -6.13 8.24 -11.18
CA SER A 125 -6.51 8.35 -12.59
C SER A 125 -6.65 6.98 -13.25
N ARG A 126 -5.57 6.19 -13.29
CA ARG A 126 -5.55 4.85 -13.90
C ARG A 126 -4.44 3.97 -13.32
N LEU A 127 -4.56 2.66 -13.53
CA LEU A 127 -3.48 1.71 -13.25
C LEU A 127 -2.51 1.70 -14.44
N LEU A 128 -1.23 2.00 -14.21
CA LEU A 128 -0.21 2.03 -15.24
C LEU A 128 0.45 0.66 -15.43
N ALA A 129 0.73 -0.05 -14.33
CA ALA A 129 1.43 -1.31 -14.40
C ALA A 129 1.10 -2.27 -13.25
N ILE A 130 1.24 -3.57 -13.51
CA ILE A 130 1.41 -4.61 -12.50
C ILE A 130 2.75 -5.30 -12.75
N PHE A 131 3.71 -5.06 -11.86
CA PHE A 131 5.02 -5.69 -11.91
C PHE A 131 5.10 -6.89 -10.97
N ASP A 132 5.77 -7.95 -11.40
CA ASP A 132 6.26 -9.03 -10.55
C ASP A 132 7.67 -8.67 -10.07
N THR A 133 7.85 -8.54 -8.76
CA THR A 133 9.18 -8.22 -8.22
C THR A 133 10.23 -9.26 -8.55
N ASN A 134 9.88 -10.53 -8.82
CA ASN A 134 10.88 -11.53 -9.20
C ASN A 134 11.55 -11.23 -10.54
N LYS A 135 10.89 -10.50 -11.45
CA LYS A 135 11.44 -10.11 -12.75
C LYS A 135 12.32 -8.86 -12.68
N PHE A 136 11.93 -7.88 -11.87
CA PHE A 136 12.59 -6.57 -11.83
C PHE A 136 13.49 -6.34 -10.61
N GLN A 137 13.19 -6.97 -9.47
CA GLN A 137 13.82 -6.68 -8.18
C GLN A 137 13.74 -7.90 -7.24
N PHE A 138 14.36 -9.01 -7.67
CA PHE A 138 14.34 -10.26 -6.92
C PHE A 138 14.77 -10.06 -5.47
N GLN A 139 13.95 -10.55 -4.54
CA GLN A 139 14.14 -10.41 -3.10
C GLN A 139 13.53 -11.60 -2.35
N SER A 140 13.66 -11.65 -1.02
CA SER A 140 13.21 -12.80 -0.21
C SER A 140 11.69 -13.01 -0.18
N LYS A 141 10.91 -12.01 -0.60
CA LYS A 141 9.45 -12.04 -0.69
C LYS A 141 9.03 -11.59 -2.08
N GLN A 142 8.05 -12.27 -2.67
CA GLN A 142 7.48 -11.86 -3.94
C GLN A 142 6.35 -10.86 -3.72
N TYR A 143 6.27 -9.82 -4.54
CA TYR A 143 5.18 -8.86 -4.56
C TYR A 143 4.59 -8.72 -5.95
N ALA A 144 3.26 -8.66 -6.02
CA ALA A 144 2.54 -8.03 -7.11
C ALA A 144 2.50 -6.52 -6.84
N LYS A 145 3.28 -5.76 -7.59
CA LYS A 145 3.44 -4.31 -7.45
C LYS A 145 2.52 -3.57 -8.41
N LEU A 146 1.45 -2.99 -7.88
CA LEU A 146 0.48 -2.21 -8.64
C LEU A 146 0.91 -0.75 -8.64
N VAL A 147 1.11 -0.17 -9.81
CA VAL A 147 1.55 1.22 -9.95
C VAL A 147 0.43 2.06 -10.57
N PHE A 148 -0.03 3.06 -9.84
CA PHE A 148 -1.13 3.94 -10.22
C PHE A 148 -0.64 5.32 -10.64
N GLU A 149 -1.26 5.88 -11.68
CA GLU A 149 -1.17 7.30 -11.98
C GLU A 149 -2.12 8.05 -11.06
N CYS A 150 -1.59 9.01 -10.30
CA CYS A 150 -2.34 9.83 -9.37
C CYS A 150 -2.20 11.32 -9.73
N GLN A 151 -3.26 12.08 -9.54
CA GLN A 151 -3.28 13.53 -9.73
C GLN A 151 -3.29 14.23 -8.37
N ILE A 152 -2.39 15.20 -8.19
CA ILE A 152 -2.33 16.01 -6.97
C ILE A 152 -3.43 17.07 -7.04
N GLU A 153 -4.32 17.05 -6.06
CA GLU A 153 -5.42 18.01 -5.95
C GLU A 153 -5.00 19.19 -5.07
N ASP A 154 -4.46 18.90 -3.89
CA ASP A 154 -3.89 19.87 -2.98
C ASP A 154 -2.90 19.22 -1.99
N GLY A 155 -2.43 20.01 -1.02
CA GLY A 155 -1.52 19.57 0.03
C GLY A 155 -0.08 20.01 -0.21
N ASP A 156 0.68 20.00 0.88
CA ASP A 156 2.09 20.38 0.90
C ASP A 156 2.88 19.39 1.74
N PHE A 157 4.07 19.02 1.24
CA PHE A 157 4.94 18.10 1.94
C PHE A 157 5.51 18.71 3.22
N GLN A 158 5.48 17.92 4.29
CA GLN A 158 6.20 18.17 5.52
C GLN A 158 6.94 16.88 5.91
N PRO A 159 8.24 16.94 6.25
CA PRO A 159 8.96 15.79 6.77
C PRO A 159 8.24 15.19 7.96
N ASN A 160 8.15 13.86 7.99
CA ASN A 160 7.41 13.14 9.02
C ASN A 160 8.24 11.96 9.58
N THR A 161 7.59 11.02 10.27
CA THR A 161 8.28 9.89 10.88
C THR A 161 8.86 8.93 9.86
N GLU A 162 8.30 8.88 8.66
CA GLU A 162 8.63 7.94 7.59
C GLU A 162 9.45 8.60 6.49
N ILE A 163 9.03 9.77 6.00
CA ILE A 163 9.66 10.47 4.87
C ILE A 163 10.43 11.70 5.34
N GLU A 164 11.70 11.75 4.94
CA GLU A 164 12.61 12.85 5.23
C GLU A 164 12.60 13.90 4.13
N GLU A 165 12.56 13.46 2.87
CA GLU A 165 12.59 14.35 1.71
C GLU A 165 11.61 13.88 0.63
N LEU A 166 11.04 14.86 -0.09
CA LEU A 166 10.22 14.67 -1.28
C LEU A 166 10.74 15.60 -2.38
N ALA A 167 10.92 15.07 -3.59
CA ALA A 167 11.34 15.86 -4.72
C ALA A 167 10.84 15.30 -6.06
N PHE A 168 10.76 16.18 -7.05
CA PHE A 168 10.38 15.83 -8.43
C PHE A 168 11.62 15.75 -9.31
N PHE A 169 11.85 14.60 -9.93
CA PHE A 169 13.03 14.31 -10.73
C PHE A 169 12.70 14.10 -12.20
N ASP A 170 13.61 14.52 -13.08
CA ASP A 170 13.56 14.16 -14.49
C ASP A 170 13.95 12.68 -14.65
N ILE A 171 13.25 11.94 -15.52
CA ILE A 171 13.55 10.51 -15.77
C ILE A 171 14.98 10.31 -16.31
N GLN A 172 15.54 11.31 -17.00
CA GLN A 172 16.91 11.30 -17.48
C GLN A 172 17.94 11.68 -16.41
N SER A 173 17.49 12.21 -15.25
CA SER A 173 18.33 12.67 -14.15
C SER A 173 17.80 12.17 -12.80
N LEU A 174 17.64 10.86 -12.69
CA LEU A 174 17.15 10.19 -11.48
C LEU A 174 18.22 10.16 -10.37
N PRO A 175 17.80 10.25 -9.10
CA PRO A 175 18.69 10.07 -7.96
C PRO A 175 19.05 8.58 -7.78
N GLU A 176 19.85 8.26 -6.76
CA GLU A 176 20.07 6.87 -6.37
C GLU A 176 18.75 6.24 -5.90
N LEU A 177 18.31 5.17 -6.58
CA LEU A 177 17.01 4.54 -6.32
C LEU A 177 17.11 3.39 -5.32
N SER A 178 16.07 3.22 -4.52
CA SER A 178 15.88 2.05 -3.67
C SER A 178 15.47 0.89 -4.56
N SER A 179 16.45 0.12 -5.03
CA SER A 179 16.25 -0.94 -6.04
C SER A 179 15.26 -2.05 -5.64
N LYS A 180 14.94 -2.18 -4.34
CA LYS A 180 13.92 -3.10 -3.82
C LYS A 180 12.48 -2.56 -3.89
N ARG A 181 12.32 -1.25 -4.07
CA ARG A 181 11.02 -0.55 -4.14
C ARG A 181 10.73 -0.04 -5.55
N THR A 182 11.74 0.49 -6.24
CA THR A 182 11.62 1.12 -7.56
C THR A 182 12.93 0.98 -8.32
N THR A 183 12.89 0.41 -9.52
CA THR A 183 14.07 0.37 -10.42
C THR A 183 13.98 1.44 -11.50
N LYS A 184 15.14 1.78 -12.09
CA LYS A 184 15.21 2.72 -13.22
C LYS A 184 14.40 2.21 -14.42
N GLU A 185 14.55 0.93 -14.75
CA GLU A 185 13.81 0.28 -15.84
C GLU A 185 12.30 0.37 -15.64
N GLN A 186 11.81 0.16 -14.40
CA GLN A 186 10.38 0.33 -14.10
C GLN A 186 9.92 1.78 -14.32
N LEU A 187 10.71 2.77 -13.89
CA LEU A 187 10.38 4.18 -14.10
C LEU A 187 10.35 4.55 -15.59
N GLU A 188 11.28 4.02 -16.40
CA GLU A 188 11.29 4.23 -17.85
C GLU A 188 10.02 3.64 -18.51
N ILE A 189 9.65 2.40 -18.15
CA ILE A 189 8.40 1.78 -18.62
C ILE A 189 7.18 2.62 -18.22
N LEU A 190 7.09 3.01 -16.95
CA LEU A 190 5.99 3.82 -16.44
C LEU A 190 5.91 5.18 -17.15
N TRP A 191 7.05 5.77 -17.48
CA TRP A 191 7.12 7.04 -18.19
C TRP A 191 6.59 6.93 -19.63
N GLU A 192 6.97 5.88 -20.37
CA GLU A 192 6.43 5.61 -21.71
C GLU A 192 4.90 5.44 -21.67
N ILE A 193 4.37 4.75 -20.65
CA ILE A 193 2.91 4.56 -20.49
C ILE A 193 2.22 5.88 -20.14
N TYR A 194 2.84 6.69 -19.28
CA TYR A 194 2.35 8.01 -18.90
C TYR A 194 2.24 8.93 -20.13
N GLN A 195 3.27 8.95 -20.99
CA GLN A 195 3.28 9.74 -22.23
C GLN A 195 2.34 9.20 -23.32
N GLY A 196 1.85 7.97 -23.17
CA GLY A 196 0.99 7.31 -24.16
C GLY A 196 1.74 6.59 -25.27
N ASP A 197 3.07 6.44 -25.14
CA ASP A 197 3.93 5.73 -26.08
C ASP A 197 3.81 4.20 -25.95
N ARG A 198 3.28 3.73 -24.81
CA ARG A 198 3.05 2.31 -24.50
C ARG A 198 1.69 2.11 -23.83
N GLY A 199 1.08 0.94 -24.05
CA GLY A 199 -0.09 0.48 -23.27
C GLY A 199 0.28 0.05 -21.85
N GLN A 200 -0.74 -0.22 -21.02
CA GLN A 200 -0.56 -0.74 -19.66
C GLN A 200 0.40 -1.94 -19.63
N TYR A 201 1.32 -1.98 -18.66
CA TYR A 201 2.28 -3.07 -18.51
C TYR A 201 1.79 -4.11 -17.50
N LEU A 202 1.82 -5.39 -17.88
CA LEU A 202 1.42 -6.51 -17.03
C LEU A 202 2.49 -7.62 -17.16
N ASP A 203 3.10 -8.00 -16.05
CA ASP A 203 4.03 -9.14 -16.00
C ASP A 203 3.36 -10.51 -16.12
#